data_AF-A0A397VRL1-F1
#
_entry.id   AF-A0A397VRL1-F1
#
_cell.length_a   1.000
_cell.length_b   1.000
_cell.length_c   1.000
_cell.angle_alpha   90.00
_cell.angle_beta   90.00
_cell.angle_gamma   90.00
#
_symmetry.space_group_name_H-M   'P 1'
#
loop_
_entity.id
_entity.type
_entity.pdbx_description
1 polymer ?
#
loop_
_entity_poly.entity_id
_entity_poly.type
_entity_poly.pdbx_seq_one_letter_code
_entity_poly.pdbx_strand_id
1 'polypeptide(L)'
;MSARTYGLIKILIIFKMIALPNEYYYEIFNNFRQDYKNLFSCALVNRQWCGVVIPILWNEPGHHFKDIRLIRIFLLTLNAEEQAQIIPFKIALPSHPKPLFEYTSHITSISKDLYHGIQNWIYYKRSEEYELGCELENAFKYSLIAMILRTSKSLKHLYLDEIICNQSLFENLHEKLLLPL
;
A
#
# COMPACT_ATOMS: atom_id res chain seq x y z
N MET A 1 19.47 5.37 -19.94
CA MET A 1 18.44 4.36 -20.31
C MET A 1 19.16 3.09 -20.71
N SER A 2 18.90 1.96 -20.05
CA SER A 2 19.63 0.71 -20.34
C SER A 2 19.02 -0.01 -21.55
N ALA A 3 19.80 -0.85 -22.24
CA ALA A 3 19.33 -1.67 -23.36
C ALA A 3 18.12 -2.57 -23.00
N ARG A 4 17.95 -2.92 -21.72
CA ARG A 4 16.79 -3.68 -21.22
C ARG A 4 15.49 -2.87 -21.26
N THR A 5 15.55 -1.57 -20.96
CA THR A 5 14.38 -0.68 -20.99
C THR A 5 13.85 -0.52 -22.41
N TYR A 6 14.73 -0.44 -23.42
CA TYR A 6 14.34 -0.38 -24.83
C TYR A 6 13.69 -1.68 -25.33
N GLY A 7 14.21 -2.85 -24.92
CA GLY A 7 13.62 -4.15 -25.24
C GLY A 7 12.22 -4.32 -24.63
N LEU A 8 12.05 -3.92 -23.38
CA LEU A 8 10.75 -3.91 -22.70
C LEU A 8 9.76 -2.96 -23.38
N ILE A 9 10.16 -1.74 -23.72
CA ILE A 9 9.30 -0.79 -24.44
C ILE A 9 8.88 -1.36 -25.81
N LYS A 10 9.78 -2.01 -26.55
CA LYS A 10 9.44 -2.67 -27.83
C LYS A 10 8.45 -3.83 -27.64
N ILE A 11 8.64 -4.66 -26.62
CA ILE A 11 7.74 -5.78 -26.28
C ILE A 11 6.37 -5.24 -25.82
N LEU A 12 6.35 -4.20 -24.98
CA LEU A 12 5.12 -3.57 -24.49
C LEU A 12 4.33 -2.91 -25.63
N ILE A 13 5.01 -2.34 -26.64
CA ILE A 13 4.36 -1.81 -27.85
C ILE A 13 3.69 -2.92 -28.67
N ILE A 14 4.33 -4.09 -28.81
CA ILE A 14 3.76 -5.25 -29.53
C ILE A 14 2.54 -5.80 -28.78
N PHE A 15 2.62 -5.97 -27.46
CA PHE A 15 1.50 -6.47 -26.65
C PHE A 15 0.37 -5.44 -26.47
N LYS A 16 0.63 -4.13 -26.61
CA LYS A 16 -0.41 -3.10 -26.60
C LYS A 16 -1.41 -3.28 -27.76
N MET A 17 -0.98 -3.89 -28.87
CA MET A 17 -1.80 -4.10 -30.07
C MET A 17 -2.59 -5.42 -30.06
N ILE A 18 -2.31 -6.35 -29.14
CA ILE A 18 -2.95 -7.66 -29.09
C ILE A 18 -3.76 -7.74 -27.81
N ALA A 19 -5.09 -7.85 -27.91
CA ALA A 19 -5.94 -8.11 -26.76
C ALA A 19 -5.79 -9.58 -26.33
N LEU A 20 -5.07 -9.81 -25.23
CA LEU A 20 -4.96 -11.13 -24.61
C LEU A 20 -5.91 -11.24 -23.41
N PRO A 21 -6.32 -12.45 -23.03
CA PRO A 21 -6.95 -12.69 -21.74
C PRO A 21 -6.05 -12.25 -20.57
N ASN A 22 -6.67 -11.83 -19.46
CA ASN A 22 -5.94 -11.27 -18.31
C ASN A 22 -4.93 -12.23 -17.69
N GLU A 23 -5.17 -13.53 -17.76
CA GLU A 23 -4.25 -14.57 -17.26
C GLU A 23 -2.89 -14.54 -17.95
N TYR A 24 -2.82 -14.29 -19.26
CA TYR A 24 -1.55 -14.15 -19.97
C TYR A 24 -0.82 -12.87 -19.57
N TYR A 25 -1.55 -11.76 -19.42
CA TYR A 25 -0.95 -10.52 -18.93
C TYR A 25 -0.44 -10.67 -17.50
N TYR A 26 -1.16 -11.40 -16.65
CA TYR A 26 -0.72 -11.68 -15.29
C TYR A 26 0.61 -12.42 -15.29
N GLU A 27 0.72 -13.51 -16.06
CA GLU A 27 1.98 -14.26 -16.19
C GLU A 27 3.13 -13.36 -16.66
N ILE A 28 2.90 -12.56 -17.72
CA ILE A 28 3.92 -11.63 -18.24
C ILE A 28 4.34 -10.62 -17.17
N PHE A 29 3.39 -9.92 -16.55
CA PHE A 29 3.69 -8.87 -15.57
C PHE A 29 4.26 -9.41 -14.26
N ASN A 30 3.87 -10.61 -13.87
CA ASN A 30 4.37 -11.26 -12.66
C ASN A 30 5.86 -11.58 -12.75
N ASN A 31 6.38 -11.85 -13.97
CA ASN A 31 7.82 -11.97 -14.20
C ASN A 31 8.60 -10.68 -13.91
N PHE A 32 7.94 -9.51 -13.91
CA PHE A 32 8.53 -8.21 -13.59
C PHE A 32 8.18 -7.73 -12.18
N ARG A 33 7.68 -8.60 -11.28
CA ARG A 33 7.26 -8.20 -9.92
C ARG A 33 8.34 -7.44 -9.14
N GLN A 34 9.61 -7.79 -9.34
CA GLN A 34 10.75 -7.11 -8.69
C GLN A 34 11.17 -5.80 -9.37
N ASP A 35 10.68 -5.53 -10.58
CA ASP A 35 10.96 -4.31 -11.35
C ASP A 35 9.77 -3.35 -11.27
N TYR A 36 9.58 -2.78 -10.08
CA TYR A 36 8.45 -1.91 -9.76
C TYR A 36 8.32 -0.72 -10.74
N LYS A 37 9.43 -0.18 -11.25
CA LYS A 37 9.41 0.97 -12.18
C LYS A 37 8.82 0.59 -13.53
N ASN A 38 9.25 -0.53 -14.10
CA ASN A 38 8.72 -1.00 -15.37
C ASN A 38 7.28 -1.47 -15.20
N LEU A 39 6.99 -2.18 -14.11
CA LEU A 39 5.65 -2.63 -13.80
C LEU A 39 4.67 -1.44 -13.62
N PHE A 40 5.06 -0.40 -12.88
CA PHE A 40 4.27 0.84 -12.77
C PHE A 40 4.04 1.49 -14.15
N SER A 41 5.04 1.49 -15.03
CA SER A 41 4.89 2.00 -16.40
C SER A 41 3.85 1.19 -17.20
N CYS A 42 3.78 -0.14 -17.01
CA CYS A 42 2.76 -0.99 -17.62
C CYS A 42 1.35 -0.62 -17.15
N ALA A 43 1.17 -0.25 -15.88
CA ALA A 43 -0.13 0.15 -15.33
C ALA A 43 -0.72 1.39 -16.03
N LEU A 44 0.13 2.22 -16.63
CA LEU A 44 -0.26 3.47 -17.30
C LEU A 44 -0.62 3.29 -18.78
N VAL A 45 -0.46 2.08 -19.35
CA VAL A 45 -0.64 1.85 -20.79
C VAL A 45 -2.11 1.86 -21.20
N ASN A 46 -2.96 1.10 -20.50
CA ASN A 46 -4.41 1.02 -20.74
C ASN A 46 -5.13 0.46 -19.49
N ARG A 47 -6.48 0.53 -19.49
CA ARG A 47 -7.31 0.09 -18.37
C ARG A 47 -7.16 -1.40 -18.03
N GLN A 48 -7.01 -2.25 -19.03
CA GLN A 48 -6.89 -3.70 -18.82
C GLN A 48 -5.57 -4.03 -18.11
N TRP A 49 -4.47 -3.46 -18.58
CA TRP A 49 -3.15 -3.64 -18.00
C TRP A 49 -3.09 -3.06 -16.60
N CYS A 50 -3.66 -1.87 -16.40
CA CYS A 50 -3.83 -1.29 -15.07
C CYS A 50 -4.50 -2.28 -14.11
N GLY A 51 -5.62 -2.88 -14.52
CA GLY A 51 -6.36 -3.85 -13.70
C GLY A 51 -5.57 -5.10 -13.32
N VAL A 52 -4.66 -5.57 -14.16
CA VAL A 52 -3.81 -6.74 -13.87
C VAL A 52 -2.58 -6.37 -13.05
N VAL A 53 -1.98 -5.22 -13.36
CA VAL A 53 -0.72 -4.77 -12.77
C VAL A 53 -0.89 -4.27 -11.34
N ILE A 54 -1.98 -3.56 -11.04
CA ILE A 54 -2.22 -3.01 -9.69
C ILE A 54 -2.18 -4.12 -8.62
N PRO A 55 -2.91 -5.24 -8.74
CA PRO A 55 -2.79 -6.34 -7.80
C PRO A 55 -1.35 -6.85 -7.61
N ILE A 56 -0.56 -6.93 -8.68
CA ILE A 56 0.84 -7.39 -8.61
C ILE A 56 1.73 -6.40 -7.86
N LEU A 57 1.60 -5.10 -8.15
CA LEU A 57 2.38 -4.03 -7.49
C LEU A 57 2.10 -3.94 -5.99
N TRP A 58 0.83 -4.14 -5.61
CA TRP A 58 0.38 -3.95 -4.22
C TRP A 58 0.43 -5.23 -3.39
N ASN A 59 0.77 -6.37 -3.99
CA ASN A 59 0.87 -7.66 -3.31
C ASN A 59 1.87 -7.63 -2.15
N GLU A 60 3.11 -7.23 -2.43
CA GLU A 60 4.19 -7.16 -1.45
C GLU A 60 4.97 -5.86 -1.62
N PRO A 61 4.46 -4.72 -1.10
CA PRO A 61 5.12 -3.43 -1.31
C PRO A 61 6.54 -3.38 -0.73
N GLY A 62 6.83 -4.12 0.33
CA GLY A 62 8.18 -4.22 0.91
C GLY A 62 8.79 -2.84 1.19
N HIS A 63 9.97 -2.56 0.63
CA HIS A 63 10.63 -1.26 0.81
C HIS A 63 9.86 -0.07 0.23
N HIS A 64 8.88 -0.28 -0.66
CA HIS A 64 8.02 0.78 -1.18
C HIS A 64 7.11 1.37 -0.11
N PHE A 65 6.91 0.69 1.02
CA PHE A 65 6.22 1.28 2.17
C PHE A 65 6.88 2.55 2.70
N LYS A 66 8.20 2.74 2.47
CA LYS A 66 8.92 3.97 2.86
C LYS A 66 8.52 5.20 2.03
N ASP A 67 7.83 5.00 0.91
CA ASP A 67 7.39 6.07 0.03
C ASP A 67 6.18 6.81 0.63
N ILE A 68 6.35 8.10 0.89
CA ILE A 68 5.32 9.00 1.44
C ILE A 68 4.05 8.99 0.58
N ARG A 69 4.17 8.76 -0.74
CA ARG A 69 3.01 8.69 -1.65
C ARG A 69 2.13 7.48 -1.35
N LEU A 70 2.73 6.36 -0.96
CA LEU A 70 2.01 5.15 -0.60
C LEU A 70 1.28 5.34 0.73
N ILE A 71 1.94 5.92 1.73
CA ILE A 71 1.30 6.31 3.00
C ILE A 71 0.13 7.27 2.77
N ARG A 72 0.30 8.24 1.87
CA ARG A 72 -0.77 9.17 1.50
C ARG A 72 -2.00 8.45 0.93
N ILE A 73 -1.80 7.41 0.13
CA ILE A 73 -2.91 6.59 -0.40
C ILE A 73 -3.64 5.89 0.75
N PHE A 74 -2.92 5.30 1.70
CA PHE A 74 -3.53 4.66 2.87
C PHE A 74 -4.32 5.62 3.76
N LEU A 75 -3.81 6.83 3.93
CA LEU A 75 -4.52 7.85 4.70
C LEU A 75 -5.84 8.28 4.02
N LEU A 76 -5.90 8.26 2.69
CA LEU A 76 -7.13 8.55 1.93
C LEU A 76 -8.19 7.43 2.05
N THR A 77 -7.80 6.22 2.46
CA THR A 77 -8.70 5.07 2.59
C THR A 77 -9.19 4.82 4.02
N LEU A 78 -8.76 5.65 4.98
CA LEU A 78 -9.23 5.56 6.36
C LEU A 78 -10.72 5.88 6.47
N ASN A 79 -11.44 5.11 7.31
CA ASN A 79 -12.81 5.42 7.70
C ASN A 79 -12.85 6.42 8.88
N ALA A 80 -14.05 6.78 9.34
CA ALA A 80 -14.21 7.75 10.43
C ALA A 80 -13.60 7.28 11.77
N GLU A 81 -13.70 5.98 12.09
CA GLU A 81 -13.18 5.40 13.33
C GLU A 81 -11.65 5.40 13.36
N GLU A 82 -11.01 5.04 12.25
CA GLU A 82 -9.56 5.04 12.09
C GLU A 82 -9.03 6.48 12.12
N GLN A 83 -9.74 7.43 11.50
CA GLN A 83 -9.36 8.85 11.55
C GLN A 83 -9.48 9.43 12.96
N ALA A 84 -10.41 8.95 13.79
CA ALA A 84 -10.64 9.45 15.14
C ALA A 84 -9.39 9.35 16.04
N GLN A 85 -8.49 8.42 15.76
CA GLN A 85 -7.23 8.27 16.48
C GLN A 85 -6.22 9.38 16.14
N ILE A 86 -6.29 9.94 14.94
CA ILE A 86 -5.34 10.93 14.42
C ILE A 86 -5.83 12.37 14.66
N ILE A 87 -7.15 12.59 14.60
CA ILE A 87 -7.79 13.92 14.74
C ILE A 87 -7.32 14.71 15.98
N PRO A 88 -7.15 14.12 17.18
CA PRO A 88 -6.71 14.85 18.38
C PRO A 88 -5.37 15.58 18.21
N PHE A 89 -4.51 15.08 17.33
CA PHE A 89 -3.19 15.65 17.07
C PHE A 89 -3.20 16.80 16.07
N LYS A 90 -4.38 17.17 15.53
CA LYS A 90 -4.60 18.32 14.65
C LYS A 90 -3.71 18.32 13.38
N ILE A 91 -3.33 17.14 12.89
CA ILE A 91 -2.57 17.02 11.64
C ILE A 91 -3.53 17.01 10.46
N ALA A 92 -3.24 17.85 9.46
CA ALA A 92 -4.00 17.89 8.21
C ALA A 92 -3.81 16.58 7.40
N LEU A 93 -4.84 15.74 7.41
CA LEU A 93 -4.91 14.55 6.57
C LEU A 93 -5.06 14.92 5.08
N PRO A 94 -4.63 14.05 4.16
CA PRO A 94 -4.81 14.28 2.73
C PRO A 94 -6.30 14.40 2.36
N SER A 95 -6.66 15.47 1.66
CA SER A 95 -8.03 15.73 1.17
C SER A 95 -8.11 15.58 -0.36
N HIS A 96 -7.99 14.36 -0.85
CA HIS A 96 -8.16 14.04 -2.27
C HIS A 96 -9.35 13.08 -2.44
N PRO A 97 -9.92 12.94 -3.64
CA PRO A 97 -10.89 11.90 -3.92
C PRO A 97 -10.36 10.53 -3.52
N LYS A 98 -11.26 9.66 -3.08
CA LYS A 98 -10.90 8.28 -2.73
C LYS A 98 -10.20 7.61 -3.92
N PRO A 99 -9.19 6.75 -3.66
CA PRO A 99 -8.49 6.08 -4.75
C PRO A 99 -9.45 5.21 -5.57
N LEU A 100 -9.16 5.07 -6.87
CA LEU A 100 -10.01 4.32 -7.81
C LEU A 100 -10.05 2.80 -7.49
N PHE A 101 -8.97 2.30 -6.91
CA PHE A 101 -8.80 0.89 -6.56
C PHE A 101 -8.74 0.74 -5.05
N GLU A 102 -9.26 -0.39 -4.56
CA GLU A 102 -9.08 -0.86 -3.19
C GLU A 102 -7.66 -1.45 -3.03
N TYR A 103 -6.64 -0.60 -3.14
CA TYR A 103 -5.22 -1.01 -3.17
C TYR A 103 -4.82 -1.90 -2.00
N THR A 104 -5.34 -1.62 -0.81
CA THR A 104 -5.04 -2.35 0.42
C THR A 104 -5.60 -3.77 0.42
N SER A 105 -6.66 -4.03 -0.38
CA SER A 105 -7.22 -5.38 -0.53
C SER A 105 -6.25 -6.38 -1.17
N HIS A 106 -5.26 -5.90 -1.92
CA HIS A 106 -4.26 -6.72 -2.59
C HIS A 106 -3.02 -7.00 -1.73
N ILE A 107 -2.85 -6.33 -0.60
CA ILE A 107 -1.65 -6.46 0.23
C ILE A 107 -1.67 -7.80 0.96
N THR A 108 -0.60 -8.58 0.80
CA THR A 108 -0.40 -9.88 1.47
C THR A 108 0.64 -9.82 2.58
N SER A 109 1.54 -8.82 2.57
CA SER A 109 2.60 -8.71 3.56
C SER A 109 2.83 -7.26 4.00
N ILE A 110 2.86 -7.04 5.31
CA ILE A 110 3.25 -5.78 5.95
C ILE A 110 4.60 -5.99 6.66
N SER A 111 5.59 -5.18 6.30
CA SER A 111 6.91 -5.17 6.93
C SER A 111 7.09 -3.94 7.83
N LYS A 112 8.17 -3.93 8.62
CA LYS A 112 8.62 -2.76 9.40
C LYS A 112 8.81 -1.48 8.57
N ASP A 113 8.94 -1.61 7.25
CA ASP A 113 9.08 -0.46 6.35
C ASP A 113 7.83 0.42 6.32
N LEU A 114 6.65 -0.12 6.66
CA LEU A 114 5.43 0.68 6.87
C LEU A 114 5.65 1.74 7.94
N TYR A 115 6.28 1.39 9.05
CA TYR A 115 6.52 2.30 10.16
C TYR A 115 7.54 3.38 9.77
N HIS A 116 8.58 3.03 9.03
CA HIS A 116 9.49 4.01 8.45
C HIS A 116 8.78 4.96 7.47
N GLY A 117 7.84 4.46 6.68
CA GLY A 117 7.00 5.30 5.81
C GLY A 117 6.14 6.29 6.59
N ILE A 118 5.49 5.83 7.66
CA ILE A 118 4.70 6.68 8.56
C ILE A 118 5.56 7.80 9.14
N GLN A 119 6.74 7.44 9.68
CA GLN A 119 7.69 8.41 10.22
C GLN A 119 8.10 9.46 9.18
N ASN A 120 8.43 9.02 7.95
CA ASN A 120 8.76 9.91 6.85
C ASN A 120 7.61 10.86 6.49
N TRP A 121 6.36 10.36 6.48
CA TRP A 121 5.18 11.17 6.19
C TRP A 121 4.92 12.22 7.28
N ILE A 122 5.02 11.83 8.56
CA ILE A 122 4.86 12.74 9.70
C ILE A 122 5.94 13.83 9.65
N TYR A 123 7.20 13.45 9.44
CA TYR A 123 8.32 14.38 9.32
C TYR A 123 8.11 15.38 8.16
N TYR A 124 7.70 14.88 6.99
CA TYR A 124 7.38 15.73 5.84
C TYR A 124 6.25 16.72 6.11
N LYS A 125 5.24 16.34 6.90
CA LYS A 125 4.10 17.19 7.22
C LYS A 125 4.37 18.25 8.30
N ARG A 126 5.35 18.03 9.16
CA ARG A 126 5.62 18.86 10.34
C ARG A 126 6.97 19.59 10.29
N SER A 127 7.47 19.97 9.11
CA SER A 127 8.82 20.54 8.94
C SER A 127 9.11 21.87 9.67
N GLU A 128 8.33 22.26 10.68
CA GLU A 128 8.56 23.43 11.54
C GLU A 128 8.46 23.15 13.07
N GLU A 129 8.06 21.96 13.54
CA GLU A 129 7.91 21.70 14.99
C GLU A 129 8.67 20.44 15.46
N TYR A 130 9.74 20.67 16.23
CA TYR A 130 10.56 19.63 16.86
C TYR A 130 9.92 19.17 18.17
N GLU A 131 9.02 18.21 18.10
CA GLU A 131 8.95 17.13 19.09
C GLU A 131 8.02 16.02 18.58
N LEU A 132 8.60 14.83 18.38
CA LEU A 132 7.89 13.63 17.96
C LEU A 132 7.31 12.99 19.22
N GLY A 133 6.02 13.16 19.45
CA GLY A 133 5.34 12.37 20.47
C GLY A 133 5.22 10.92 20.01
N CYS A 134 5.75 9.96 20.77
CA CYS A 134 5.53 8.53 20.52
C CYS A 134 4.04 8.21 20.33
N GLU A 135 3.15 8.94 21.02
CA GLU A 135 1.70 8.83 20.91
C GLU A 135 1.17 9.14 19.51
N LEU A 136 1.72 10.16 18.83
CA LEU A 136 1.32 10.51 17.47
C LEU A 136 1.69 9.40 16.49
N GLU A 137 2.94 8.94 16.55
CA GLU A 137 3.42 7.87 15.68
C GLU A 137 2.57 6.61 15.88
N ASN A 138 2.27 6.28 17.15
CA ASN A 138 1.43 5.14 17.51
C ASN A 138 -0.01 5.28 17.00
N ALA A 139 -0.60 6.48 17.03
CA ALA A 139 -1.93 6.71 16.47
C ALA A 139 -1.97 6.45 14.95
N PHE A 140 -0.97 6.92 14.21
CA PHE A 140 -0.86 6.62 12.78
C PHE A 140 -0.64 5.14 12.52
N LYS A 141 0.28 4.51 13.26
CA LYS A 141 0.55 3.07 13.19
C LYS A 141 -0.74 2.27 13.40
N TYR A 142 -1.46 2.51 14.49
CA TYR A 142 -2.72 1.86 14.81
C TYR A 142 -3.74 2.05 13.69
N SER A 143 -3.96 3.28 13.24
CA SER A 143 -4.98 3.60 12.23
C SER A 143 -4.71 2.89 10.91
N LEU A 144 -3.45 2.86 10.45
CA LEU A 144 -3.10 2.18 9.22
C LEU A 144 -3.20 0.65 9.35
N ILE A 145 -2.77 0.08 10.48
CA ILE A 145 -2.89 -1.37 10.71
C ILE A 145 -4.35 -1.78 10.79
N ALA A 146 -5.19 -1.07 11.56
CA ALA A 146 -6.62 -1.32 11.64
C ALA A 146 -7.28 -1.24 10.25
N MET A 147 -6.94 -0.23 9.45
CA MET A 147 -7.43 -0.11 8.07
C MET A 147 -7.01 -1.28 7.19
N ILE A 148 -5.75 -1.72 7.27
CA ILE A 148 -5.27 -2.88 6.51
C ILE A 148 -5.98 -4.17 6.97
N LEU A 149 -6.21 -4.32 8.27
CA LEU A 149 -6.97 -5.45 8.81
C LEU A 149 -8.44 -5.40 8.38
N ARG A 150 -9.07 -4.25 8.28
CA ARG A 150 -10.43 -4.12 7.77
C ARG A 150 -10.54 -4.41 6.26
N THR A 151 -9.57 -3.94 5.47
CA THR A 151 -9.69 -3.93 3.99
C THR A 151 -9.00 -5.11 3.30
N SER A 152 -7.94 -5.66 3.89
CA SER A 152 -7.20 -6.75 3.26
C SER A 152 -7.99 -8.04 3.29
N LYS A 153 -8.08 -8.72 2.14
CA LYS A 153 -8.68 -10.05 1.99
C LYS A 153 -7.63 -11.16 1.87
N SER A 154 -6.37 -10.78 1.70
CA SER A 154 -5.29 -11.70 1.34
C SER A 154 -4.06 -11.56 2.26
N LEU A 155 -4.19 -10.87 3.39
CA LEU A 155 -3.09 -10.67 4.33
C LEU A 155 -2.59 -12.02 4.87
N LYS A 156 -1.30 -12.30 4.70
CA LYS A 156 -0.63 -13.52 5.17
C LYS A 156 0.43 -13.23 6.23
N HIS A 157 1.10 -12.09 6.10
CA HIS A 157 2.19 -11.69 6.99
C HIS A 157 1.96 -10.27 7.50
N LEU A 158 2.03 -10.11 8.81
CA LEU A 158 1.84 -8.83 9.49
C LEU A 158 2.95 -8.63 10.51
N TYR A 159 3.79 -7.62 10.29
CA TYR A 159 4.74 -7.17 11.28
C TYR A 159 4.07 -6.18 12.23
N LEU A 160 4.01 -6.52 13.53
CA LEU A 160 3.52 -5.64 14.59
C LEU A 160 4.69 -5.19 15.46
N ASP A 161 4.77 -3.90 15.72
CA ASP A 161 5.62 -3.33 16.76
C ASP A 161 4.99 -3.66 18.13
N GLU A 162 5.79 -4.04 19.12
CA GLU A 162 5.32 -4.46 20.45
C GLU A 162 4.44 -3.39 21.11
N ILE A 163 4.68 -2.13 20.78
CA ILE A 163 3.98 -0.95 21.33
C ILE A 163 2.57 -0.80 20.77
N ILE A 164 2.28 -1.33 19.57
CA ILE A 164 0.98 -1.16 18.89
C ILE A 164 -0.06 -2.17 19.42
N CYS A 165 0.37 -3.22 20.12
CA CYS A 165 -0.51 -4.27 20.63
C CYS A 165 -1.44 -3.74 21.74
N ASN A 166 -2.64 -3.31 21.35
CA ASN A 166 -3.74 -3.02 22.27
C ASN A 166 -4.85 -4.09 22.15
N GLN A 167 -5.76 -4.11 23.12
CA GLN A 167 -6.82 -5.12 23.20
C GLN A 167 -7.73 -5.11 21.96
N SER A 168 -8.02 -3.94 21.37
CA SER A 168 -8.87 -3.82 20.16
C SER A 168 -8.23 -4.41 18.89
N LEU A 169 -6.90 -4.32 18.75
CA LEU A 169 -6.19 -4.96 17.65
C LEU A 169 -6.16 -6.47 17.81
N PHE A 170 -6.02 -6.97 19.05
CA PHE A 170 -6.11 -8.39 19.33
C PHE A 170 -7.46 -8.98 18.92
N GLU A 171 -8.57 -8.33 19.23
CA GLU A 171 -9.90 -8.79 18.82
C GLU A 171 -10.04 -8.86 17.29
N ASN A 172 -9.64 -7.79 16.58
CA ASN A 172 -9.67 -7.76 15.11
C ASN A 172 -8.78 -8.84 14.46
N LEU A 173 -7.61 -9.12 15.05
CA LEU A 173 -6.72 -10.18 14.58
C LEU A 173 -7.30 -11.56 14.86
N HIS A 174 -7.90 -11.75 16.04
CA HIS A 174 -8.51 -12.99 16.45
C HIS A 174 -9.69 -13.37 15.55
N GLU A 175 -10.58 -12.43 15.24
CA GLU A 175 -11.68 -12.66 14.27
C GLU A 175 -11.15 -13.07 12.89
N LYS A 176 -10.05 -12.46 12.42
CA LYS A 176 -9.47 -12.76 11.11
C LYS A 176 -8.74 -14.10 11.03
N LEU A 177 -8.11 -14.53 12.12
CA LEU A 177 -7.37 -15.81 12.18
C LEU A 177 -8.28 -17.02 12.45
N LEU A 178 -9.51 -16.80 12.93
CA LEU A 178 -10.48 -17.86 13.22
C LEU A 178 -11.46 -18.17 12.07
N LEU A 179 -11.47 -17.39 10.98
CA LEU A 179 -12.26 -17.74 9.80
C LEU A 179 -11.56 -18.89 9.05
N PRO A 180 -12.20 -20.07 8.88
CA PRO A 180 -11.59 -21.18 8.16
C PRO A 180 -11.42 -20.82 6.68
N LEU A 181 -10.27 -21.19 6.13
CA LEU A 181 -9.95 -21.18 4.69
C LEU A 181 -10.99 -21.93 3.85
#